data_AF-A0A7C4X3S3-F1
#
_entry.id   AF-A0A7C4X3S3-F1
#
_cell.length_a   1.000
_cell.length_b   1.000
_cell.length_c   1.000
_cell.angle_alpha   90.00
_cell.angle_beta   90.00
_cell.angle_gamma   90.00
#
_symmetry.space_group_name_H-M   'P 1'
#
loop_
_entity.id
_entity.type
_entity.pdbx_description
1 polymer ?
#
loop_
_entity_poly.entity_id
_entity_poly.type
_entity_poly.pdbx_seq_one_letter_code
_entity_poly.pdbx_strand_id
1 'polypeptide(L)'
;MSAPPQPGPPYPQQPYPGPMYYPPMTIEGLLTKRNVWILNAIGLLGVYIGFLIYLTRTSDVNFLNFAAFLAFSGGLLGILASLAGALGSRRTTDMQNVGLLIWAGFLLSFITVFLVAVR
;
A
#
# COMPACT_ATOMS: atom_id res chain seq x y z
N MET A 1 -12.91 -49.89 60.14
CA MET A 1 -11.81 -49.68 59.17
C MET A 1 -12.44 -49.11 57.90
N SER A 2 -12.22 -47.84 57.61
CA SER A 2 -12.74 -47.18 56.39
C SER A 2 -11.79 -47.44 55.22
N ALA A 3 -12.34 -47.76 54.05
CA ALA A 3 -11.58 -48.02 52.84
C ALA A 3 -10.83 -46.76 52.35
N PRO A 4 -9.65 -46.90 51.72
CA PRO A 4 -8.89 -45.76 51.22
C PRO A 4 -9.64 -45.02 50.10
N PRO A 5 -9.43 -43.70 49.95
CA PRO A 5 -10.08 -42.92 48.90
C PRO A 5 -9.68 -43.43 47.51
N GLN A 6 -10.67 -43.63 46.63
CA GLN A 6 -10.42 -43.99 45.25
C GLN A 6 -9.75 -42.83 44.49
N PRO A 7 -8.81 -43.08 43.57
CA PRO A 7 -8.20 -42.04 42.74
C PRO A 7 -9.27 -41.34 41.91
N GLY A 8 -9.29 -40.00 41.94
CA GLY A 8 -10.20 -39.20 41.12
C GLY A 8 -9.98 -39.42 39.61
N PRO A 9 -10.98 -39.10 38.77
CA PRO A 9 -10.89 -39.29 37.33
C PRO A 9 -9.74 -38.46 36.74
N PRO A 10 -9.05 -38.97 35.69
CA PRO A 10 -7.96 -38.25 35.06
C PRO A 10 -8.47 -36.95 34.42
N TYR A 11 -7.77 -35.84 34.69
CA TYR A 11 -8.07 -34.54 34.09
C TYR A 11 -8.00 -34.62 32.56
N PRO A 12 -8.92 -34.01 31.81
CA PRO A 12 -8.86 -34.00 30.35
C PRO A 12 -7.59 -33.27 29.91
N GLN A 13 -6.70 -33.99 29.22
CA GLN A 13 -5.50 -33.39 28.64
C GLN A 13 -5.91 -32.41 27.54
N GLN A 14 -5.57 -31.14 27.72
CA GLN A 14 -5.76 -30.15 26.67
C GLN A 14 -4.87 -30.49 25.46
N PRO A 15 -5.41 -30.53 24.23
CA PRO A 15 -4.61 -30.77 23.03
C PRO A 15 -3.51 -29.71 22.91
N TYR A 16 -2.27 -30.16 22.81
CA TYR A 16 -1.11 -29.30 22.59
C TYR A 16 -1.35 -28.44 21.33
N PRO A 17 -1.20 -27.10 21.38
CA PRO A 17 -1.36 -26.26 20.19
C PRO A 17 -0.29 -26.66 19.17
N GLY A 18 -0.72 -27.27 18.06
CA GLY A 18 0.16 -27.58 16.94
C GLY A 18 0.74 -26.30 16.32
N PRO A 19 1.84 -26.41 15.54
CA PRO A 19 2.42 -25.27 14.85
C PRO A 19 1.37 -24.55 14.00
N MET A 20 1.21 -23.25 14.24
CA MET A 20 0.29 -22.38 13.51
C MET A 20 0.68 -22.38 12.02
N TYR A 21 -0.11 -23.03 11.17
CA TYR A 21 0.07 -22.96 9.73
C TYR A 21 -0.36 -21.57 9.25
N TYR A 22 0.61 -20.71 8.94
CA TYR A 22 0.34 -19.45 8.25
C TYR A 22 0.15 -19.75 6.76
N PRO A 23 -1.03 -19.49 6.18
CA PRO A 23 -1.20 -19.62 4.74
C PRO A 23 -0.27 -18.62 4.02
N PRO A 24 0.38 -19.02 2.92
CA PRO A 24 1.24 -18.12 2.16
C PRO A 24 0.43 -16.93 1.64
N MET A 25 0.95 -15.70 1.82
CA MET A 25 0.32 -14.51 1.25
C MET A 25 0.36 -14.59 -0.27
N THR A 26 -0.79 -14.76 -0.92
CA THR A 26 -0.89 -14.68 -2.38
C THR A 26 -0.91 -13.21 -2.81
N ILE A 27 -0.55 -12.94 -4.08
CA ILE A 27 -0.60 -11.60 -4.66
C ILE A 27 -2.03 -11.01 -4.57
N GLU A 28 -3.07 -11.84 -4.71
CA GLU A 28 -4.45 -11.37 -4.49
C GLU A 28 -4.73 -10.94 -3.04
N GLY A 29 -4.04 -11.55 -2.08
CA GLY A 29 -4.08 -11.15 -0.67
C GLY A 29 -3.43 -9.79 -0.41
N LEU A 30 -2.46 -9.40 -1.23
CA LEU A 30 -1.79 -8.09 -1.15
C LEU A 30 -2.56 -6.99 -1.89
N LEU A 31 -3.25 -7.31 -2.98
CA LEU A 31 -4.07 -6.38 -3.78
C LEU A 31 -5.48 -6.14 -3.19
N THR A 32 -5.51 -5.78 -1.92
CA THR A 32 -6.75 -5.33 -1.27
C THR A 32 -7.07 -3.89 -1.64
N LYS A 33 -8.37 -3.55 -1.68
CA LYS A 33 -8.83 -2.16 -1.85
C LYS A 33 -8.11 -1.19 -0.92
N ARG A 34 -7.95 -1.57 0.36
CA ARG A 34 -7.24 -0.76 1.37
C ARG A 34 -5.80 -0.47 0.94
N ASN A 35 -5.08 -1.49 0.48
CA ASN A 35 -3.68 -1.34 0.10
C ASN A 35 -3.53 -0.45 -1.14
N VAL A 36 -4.42 -0.56 -2.13
CA VAL A 36 -4.43 0.33 -3.31
C VAL A 36 -4.57 1.80 -2.89
N TRP A 37 -5.47 2.09 -1.95
CA TRP A 37 -5.65 3.46 -1.43
C TRP A 37 -4.47 3.94 -0.60
N ILE A 38 -3.89 3.08 0.25
CA ILE A 38 -2.70 3.42 1.04
C ILE A 38 -1.52 3.75 0.11
N LEU A 39 -1.26 2.92 -0.89
CA LEU A 39 -0.16 3.14 -1.83
C LEU A 39 -0.38 4.42 -2.65
N ASN A 40 -1.62 4.72 -3.04
CA ASN A 40 -1.97 5.99 -3.67
C ASN A 40 -1.70 7.19 -2.73
N ALA A 41 -2.08 7.09 -1.45
CA ALA A 41 -1.85 8.16 -0.48
C ALA A 41 -0.35 8.41 -0.25
N ILE A 42 0.46 7.34 -0.15
CA ILE A 42 1.92 7.45 -0.03
C ILE A 42 2.51 8.08 -1.29
N GLY A 43 2.06 7.65 -2.47
CA GLY A 43 2.49 8.23 -3.74
C GLY A 43 2.18 9.72 -3.84
N LEU A 44 0.94 10.10 -3.51
CA LEU A 44 0.49 11.49 -3.45
C LEU A 44 1.29 12.33 -2.45
N LEU A 45 1.67 11.77 -1.30
CA LEU A 45 2.50 12.47 -0.34
C LEU A 45 3.87 12.82 -0.92
N GLY A 46 4.50 11.91 -1.66
CA GLY A 46 5.75 12.19 -2.37
C GLY A 46 5.61 13.31 -3.40
N VAL A 47 4.54 13.25 -4.22
CA VAL A 47 4.18 14.32 -5.18
C VAL A 47 3.97 15.65 -4.49
N TYR A 48 3.21 15.67 -3.40
CA TYR A 48 2.88 16.86 -2.64
C TYR A 48 4.14 17.51 -2.05
N ILE A 49 5.02 16.74 -1.40
CA ILE A 49 6.26 17.28 -0.82
C ILE A 49 7.18 17.81 -1.93
N GLY A 50 7.35 17.07 -3.03
CA GLY A 50 8.14 17.53 -4.17
C GLY A 50 7.61 18.85 -4.74
N PHE A 51 6.29 18.96 -4.88
CA PHE A 51 5.64 20.20 -5.34
C PHE A 51 5.85 21.37 -4.37
N LEU A 52 5.73 21.14 -3.06
CA LEU A 52 6.00 22.17 -2.05
C LEU A 52 7.45 22.68 -2.12
N ILE A 53 8.42 21.79 -2.31
CA ILE A 53 9.82 22.19 -2.47
C ILE A 53 9.99 23.04 -3.72
N TYR A 54 9.41 22.65 -4.85
CA TYR A 54 9.43 23.45 -6.07
C TYR A 54 8.83 24.86 -5.87
N LEU A 55 7.75 24.97 -5.09
CA LEU A 55 7.10 26.25 -4.79
C LEU A 55 7.96 27.20 -3.94
N THR A 56 9.02 26.72 -3.28
CA THR A 56 9.95 27.61 -2.56
C THR A 56 10.72 28.55 -3.48
N ARG A 57 10.65 28.34 -4.81
CA ARG A 57 11.36 29.15 -5.84
C ARG A 57 12.88 29.22 -5.59
N THR A 58 13.44 28.20 -4.95
CA THR A 58 14.88 28.06 -4.78
C THR A 58 15.58 27.89 -6.12
N SER A 59 16.77 28.47 -6.26
CA SER A 59 17.68 28.23 -7.40
C SER A 59 18.69 27.12 -7.10
N ASP A 60 18.62 26.47 -5.93
CA ASP A 60 19.49 25.36 -5.58
C ASP A 60 19.09 24.10 -6.36
N VAL A 61 19.97 23.69 -7.26
CA VAL A 61 19.81 22.52 -8.14
C VAL A 61 19.64 21.23 -7.35
N ASN A 62 20.26 21.08 -6.17
CA ASN A 62 20.10 19.88 -5.35
C ASN A 62 18.68 19.78 -4.79
N PHE A 63 18.11 20.90 -4.36
CA PHE A 63 16.72 20.94 -3.88
C PHE A 63 15.73 20.66 -5.00
N LEU A 64 15.95 21.21 -6.19
CA LEU A 64 15.10 20.96 -7.36
C LEU A 64 15.20 19.49 -7.82
N ASN A 65 16.40 18.91 -7.84
CA ASN A 65 16.59 17.49 -8.14
C ASN A 65 15.92 16.58 -7.10
N PHE A 66 16.00 16.94 -5.82
CA PHE A 66 15.31 16.20 -4.76
C PHE A 66 13.78 16.31 -4.89
N ALA A 67 13.26 17.49 -5.23
CA ALA A 67 11.85 17.70 -5.53
C ALA A 67 11.38 16.84 -6.72
N ALA A 68 12.16 16.83 -7.80
CA ALA A 68 11.92 16.00 -8.98
C ALA A 68 11.89 14.51 -8.62
N PHE A 69 12.87 14.05 -7.83
CA PHE A 69 12.95 12.67 -7.36
C PHE A 69 11.73 12.26 -6.52
N LEU A 70 11.33 13.09 -5.54
CA LEU A 70 10.18 12.81 -4.69
C LEU A 70 8.88 12.74 -5.50
N ALA A 71 8.66 13.74 -6.37
CA ALA A 71 7.44 13.78 -7.17
C ALA A 71 7.37 12.66 -8.19
N PHE A 72 8.51 12.32 -8.82
CA PHE A 72 8.57 11.23 -9.78
C PHE A 72 8.37 9.87 -9.10
N SER A 73 9.10 9.58 -8.03
CA SER A 73 9.00 8.29 -7.32
C SER A 73 7.63 8.08 -6.68
N GLY A 74 7.09 9.10 -6.00
CA GLY A 74 5.74 9.07 -5.43
C GLY A 74 4.66 8.96 -6.51
N GLY A 75 4.82 9.73 -7.58
CA GLY A 75 3.91 9.69 -8.71
C GLY A 75 3.88 8.33 -9.42
N LEU A 76 5.04 7.73 -9.66
CA LEU A 76 5.18 6.40 -10.23
C LEU A 76 4.52 5.34 -9.34
N LEU A 77 4.71 5.43 -8.02
CA LEU A 77 4.04 4.56 -7.06
C LEU A 77 2.50 4.67 -7.16
N GLY A 78 1.97 5.90 -7.20
CA GLY A 78 0.53 6.15 -7.34
C GLY A 78 -0.05 5.62 -8.65
N ILE A 79 0.67 5.78 -9.76
CA ILE A 79 0.30 5.23 -11.08
C ILE A 79 0.24 3.70 -11.01
N LEU A 80 1.30 3.05 -10.52
CA LEU A 80 1.37 1.60 -10.46
C LEU A 80 0.32 1.02 -9.51
N ALA A 81 0.10 1.64 -8.35
CA ALA A 81 -0.95 1.23 -7.41
C ALA A 81 -2.34 1.35 -8.04
N SER A 82 -2.58 2.41 -8.82
CA SER A 82 -3.84 2.64 -9.50
C SER A 82 -4.07 1.65 -10.64
N LEU A 83 -3.05 1.37 -11.45
CA LEU A 83 -3.11 0.34 -12.49
C LEU A 83 -3.35 -1.04 -11.89
N ALA A 84 -2.63 -1.39 -10.82
CA ALA A 84 -2.78 -2.67 -10.14
C ALA A 84 -4.18 -2.81 -9.50
N GLY A 85 -4.74 -1.73 -8.96
CA GLY A 85 -6.11 -1.70 -8.47
C GLY A 85 -7.15 -1.82 -9.59
N ALA A 86 -6.97 -1.09 -10.69
CA ALA A 86 -7.89 -1.06 -11.82
C ALA A 86 -7.96 -2.39 -12.59
N LEU A 87 -6.82 -3.07 -12.73
CA LEU A 87 -6.68 -4.28 -13.55
C LEU A 87 -6.69 -5.58 -12.71
N GLY A 88 -6.18 -5.54 -11.48
CA GLY A 88 -5.87 -6.74 -10.70
C GLY A 88 -6.79 -7.00 -9.52
N SER A 89 -7.56 -6.02 -9.04
CA SER A 89 -8.36 -6.20 -7.82
C SER A 89 -9.78 -6.68 -8.12
N ARG A 90 -10.11 -7.91 -7.69
CA ARG A 90 -11.50 -8.40 -7.65
C ARG A 90 -12.37 -7.70 -6.58
N ARG A 91 -11.78 -6.80 -5.78
CA ARG A 91 -12.43 -6.16 -4.62
C ARG A 91 -12.76 -4.68 -4.84
N THR A 92 -12.44 -4.13 -6.00
CA THR A 92 -12.86 -2.81 -6.47
C THR A 92 -14.05 -2.95 -7.42
N THR A 93 -14.98 -2.01 -7.37
CA THR A 93 -16.14 -2.02 -8.27
C THR A 93 -15.74 -1.55 -9.68
N ASP A 94 -16.51 -1.89 -10.71
CA ASP A 94 -16.21 -1.49 -12.10
C ASP A 94 -16.00 0.03 -12.24
N MET A 95 -16.83 0.84 -11.58
CA MET A 95 -16.66 2.30 -11.55
C MET A 95 -15.38 2.74 -10.83
N GLN A 96 -14.96 2.04 -9.77
CA GLN A 96 -13.68 2.31 -9.10
C GLN A 96 -12.49 1.96 -10.00
N ASN A 97 -12.59 0.90 -10.79
CA ASN A 97 -11.54 0.51 -11.73
C ASN A 97 -11.36 1.56 -12.83
N VAL A 98 -12.46 2.04 -13.41
CA VAL A 98 -12.43 3.14 -14.38
C VAL A 98 -11.86 4.41 -13.73
N GLY A 99 -12.30 4.74 -12.52
CA GLY A 99 -11.78 5.89 -11.77
C GLY A 99 -10.27 5.81 -11.52
N LEU A 100 -9.76 4.64 -11.11
CA LEU A 100 -8.33 4.41 -10.91
C LEU A 100 -7.53 4.49 -12.21
N LEU A 101 -8.09 4.05 -13.34
CA LEU A 101 -7.44 4.17 -14.64
C LEU A 101 -7.32 5.63 -15.09
N ILE A 102 -8.41 6.41 -14.96
CA ILE A 102 -8.41 7.85 -15.24
C ILE A 102 -7.43 8.56 -14.32
N TRP A 103 -7.44 8.20 -13.03
CA TRP A 103 -6.54 8.76 -12.03
C TRP A 103 -5.07 8.48 -12.34
N ALA A 104 -4.73 7.26 -12.80
CA ALA A 104 -3.38 6.92 -13.26
C ALA A 104 -2.96 7.81 -14.44
N GLY A 105 -3.83 8.03 -15.41
CA GLY A 105 -3.58 8.93 -16.55
C GLY A 105 -3.40 10.39 -16.14
N PHE A 106 -4.20 10.87 -15.18
CA PHE A 106 -4.06 12.21 -14.61
C PHE A 106 -2.72 12.39 -13.88
N LEU A 107 -2.35 11.44 -13.02
CA LEU A 107 -1.07 11.45 -12.32
C LEU A 107 0.10 11.45 -13.29
N LEU A 108 0.06 10.61 -14.32
CA LEU A 108 1.10 10.56 -15.35
C LEU A 108 1.26 11.92 -16.02
N SER A 109 0.15 12.53 -16.45
CA SER A 109 0.16 13.85 -17.08
C SER A 109 0.74 14.92 -16.16
N PHE A 110 0.32 14.93 -14.89
CA PHE A 110 0.82 15.86 -13.89
C PHE A 110 2.33 15.74 -13.68
N ILE A 111 2.84 14.52 -13.50
CA ILE A 111 4.28 14.28 -13.26
C ILE A 111 5.09 14.68 -14.49
N THR A 112 4.62 14.37 -15.70
CA THR A 112 5.29 14.80 -16.93
C THR A 112 5.41 16.32 -17.00
N VAL A 113 4.32 17.04 -16.74
CA VAL A 113 4.34 18.52 -16.72
C VAL A 113 5.25 19.05 -15.62
N PHE A 114 5.15 18.50 -14.41
CA PHE A 114 5.97 18.90 -13.28
C PHE A 114 7.47 18.72 -13.56
N LEU A 115 7.87 17.58 -14.12
CA LEU A 115 9.26 17.31 -14.49
C LEU A 115 9.79 18.25 -15.57
N VAL A 116 8.93 18.71 -16.48
CA VAL A 116 9.31 19.74 -17.46
C VAL A 116 9.48 21.09 -16.75
N ALA A 117 8.63 21.41 -15.76
CA ALA A 117 8.64 22.68 -15.06
C ALA A 117 9.75 22.83 -14.00
N VAL A 118 10.29 21.72 -13.50
CA VAL A 118 11.32 21.69 -12.45
C VAL A 118 12.76 21.71 -13.03
N ARG A 119 12.89 21.44 -14.34
CA ARG A 119 14.14 21.57 -15.11
C ARG A 119 14.40 23.01 -15.49
#